data_AF-A0A0W8DLN2-F1
#
_entry.id   AF-A0A0W8DLN2-F1
#
_cell.length_a   1.000
_cell.length_b   1.000
_cell.length_c   1.000
_cell.angle_alpha   90.00
_cell.angle_beta   90.00
_cell.angle_gamma   90.00
#
_symmetry.space_group_name_H-M   'P 1'
#
loop_
_entity.id
_entity.type
_entity.pdbx_description
1 polymer ?
#
loop_
_entity_poly.entity_id
_entity_poly.type
_entity_poly.pdbx_seq_one_letter_code
_entity_poly.pdbx_strand_id
1 'polypeptide(L)'
;MRYASLLATALTVAALDETLGASCHVTPLLKVMSFNLRTSIANDPCPSGCWEQRKWRTKQLVEKYQPDLIGTQEGAPDQIQFFQDQLLFASTGDCAGDCQWNERNSIFYKADRWELLETSTFALVLFIS
;
A
#
# COMPACT_ATOMS: atom_id res chain seq x y z
N MET A 1 66.12 1.27 -43.48
CA MET A 1 66.05 2.53 -42.70
C MET A 1 65.06 2.26 -41.55
N ARG A 2 65.47 1.83 -40.34
CA ARG A 2 66.12 2.59 -39.23
C ARG A 2 65.54 4.01 -39.19
N TYR A 3 64.79 4.45 -38.18
CA TYR A 3 65.03 4.61 -36.73
C TYR A 3 63.65 4.97 -36.11
N ALA A 4 63.31 4.93 -34.84
CA ALA A 4 63.93 4.54 -33.58
C ALA A 4 62.78 4.43 -32.55
N SER A 5 62.96 3.53 -31.59
CA SER A 5 62.25 3.51 -30.32
C SER A 5 62.28 4.88 -29.64
N LEU A 6 61.20 5.25 -28.95
CA LEU A 6 61.27 5.98 -27.69
C LEU A 6 59.98 5.68 -26.90
N LEU A 7 60.15 4.85 -25.87
CA LEU A 7 59.22 4.65 -24.78
C LEU A 7 59.05 6.00 -24.05
N ALA A 8 57.83 6.51 -23.99
CA ALA A 8 57.47 7.57 -23.06
C ALA A 8 56.63 6.95 -21.94
N THR A 9 57.30 6.56 -20.87
CA THR A 9 56.70 6.26 -19.56
C THR A 9 56.12 7.56 -19.00
N ALA A 10 54.80 7.74 -19.09
CA ALA A 10 54.11 8.83 -18.44
C ALA A 10 53.46 8.32 -17.14
N LEU A 11 54.06 8.76 -16.04
CA LEU A 11 53.57 8.86 -14.67
C LEU A 11 52.11 8.42 -14.42
N THR A 12 51.96 7.34 -13.66
CA THR A 12 50.71 6.97 -12.98
C THR A 12 50.34 8.06 -11.97
N VAL A 13 49.40 8.93 -12.32
CA VAL A 13 48.63 9.68 -11.32
C VAL A 13 47.44 8.80 -10.95
N ALA A 14 47.59 8.00 -9.90
CA ALA A 14 46.44 7.43 -9.21
C ALA A 14 45.72 8.58 -8.51
N ALA A 15 44.81 9.23 -9.22
CA ALA A 15 43.80 10.05 -8.58
C ALA A 15 42.92 9.07 -7.79
N LEU A 16 43.06 9.09 -6.47
CA LEU A 16 42.12 8.46 -5.56
C LEU A 16 40.83 9.27 -5.66
N ASP A 17 39.99 8.91 -6.63
CA ASP A 17 38.59 9.30 -6.64
C ASP A 17 37.90 8.45 -5.56
N GLU A 18 38.14 8.80 -4.30
CA GLU A 18 37.25 8.39 -3.22
C GLU A 18 35.94 9.17 -3.40
N THR A 19 35.15 8.75 -4.38
CA THR A 19 33.72 8.93 -4.30
C THR A 19 33.27 8.15 -3.07
N LEU A 20 33.27 8.81 -1.92
CA LEU A 20 32.38 8.50 -0.82
C LEU A 20 30.97 8.68 -1.37
N GLY A 21 30.52 7.67 -2.12
CA GLY A 21 29.15 7.44 -2.47
C GLY A 21 28.43 7.20 -1.16
N ALA A 22 28.04 8.29 -0.50
CA ALA A 22 26.99 8.26 0.49
C ALA A 22 25.77 7.69 -0.25
N SER A 23 25.58 6.38 -0.12
CA SER A 23 24.36 5.71 -0.55
C SER A 23 23.25 6.37 0.25
N CYS A 24 22.58 7.34 -0.37
CA CYS A 24 21.36 7.92 0.16
C CYS A 24 20.35 6.79 0.15
N HIS A 25 20.24 6.11 1.29
CA HIS A 25 19.19 5.13 1.51
C HIS A 25 17.90 5.93 1.60
N VAL A 26 17.27 6.15 0.45
CA VAL A 26 15.89 6.65 0.41
C VAL A 26 15.04 5.52 0.95
N THR A 27 14.76 5.54 2.24
CA THR A 27 13.73 4.68 2.81
C THR A 27 12.45 5.02 2.05
N PRO A 28 11.85 4.08 1.31
CA PRO A 28 10.60 4.37 0.63
C PRO A 28 9.60 4.80 1.71
N LEU A 29 9.09 6.03 1.60
CA LEU A 29 8.12 6.55 2.56
C LEU A 29 6.88 5.68 2.48
N LEU A 30 6.65 4.87 3.52
CA LEU A 30 5.44 4.06 3.67
C LEU A 30 4.35 4.95 4.27
N LYS A 31 3.24 5.11 3.54
CA LYS A 31 2.05 5.79 4.06
C LYS A 31 0.98 4.78 4.45
N VAL A 32 0.57 4.81 5.71
CA VAL A 32 -0.45 3.91 6.26
C VAL A 32 -1.66 4.72 6.70
N MET A 33 -2.85 4.18 6.46
CA MET A 33 -4.13 4.74 6.89
C MET A 33 -4.94 3.69 7.65
N SER A 34 -5.64 4.10 8.72
CA SER A 34 -6.74 3.33 9.30
C SER A 34 -8.03 4.09 9.07
N PHE A 35 -9.06 3.41 8.57
CA PHE A 35 -10.29 4.06 8.15
C PHE A 35 -11.52 3.16 8.32
N ASN A 36 -12.34 3.46 9.32
CA ASN A 36 -13.66 2.84 9.45
C ASN A 36 -14.57 3.40 8.34
N LEU A 37 -15.08 2.51 7.49
CA LEU A 37 -15.86 2.90 6.33
C LEU A 37 -17.30 3.26 6.65
N ARG A 38 -17.81 2.88 7.83
CA ARG A 38 -19.23 2.78 8.14
C ARG A 38 -19.96 1.91 7.13
N THR A 39 -20.40 0.74 7.57
CA THR A 39 -20.99 -0.29 6.71
C THR A 39 -22.13 0.22 5.81
N SER A 40 -22.20 -0.27 4.58
CA SER A 40 -23.35 -0.04 3.70
C SER A 40 -24.59 -0.81 4.15
N ILE A 41 -24.39 -1.92 4.88
CA ILE A 41 -25.46 -2.81 5.38
C ILE A 41 -26.32 -2.10 6.44
N ALA A 42 -25.79 -1.08 7.11
CA ALA A 42 -26.57 -0.23 8.01
C ALA A 42 -27.70 0.55 7.29
N ASN A 43 -27.67 0.62 5.95
CA ASN A 43 -28.69 1.32 5.14
C ASN A 43 -28.91 2.77 5.59
N ASP A 44 -27.83 3.48 5.96
CA ASP A 44 -27.89 4.89 6.34
C ASP A 44 -28.55 5.72 5.21
N PRO A 45 -29.42 6.70 5.54
CA PRO A 45 -30.28 7.35 4.55
C PRO A 45 -29.53 8.27 3.58
N CYS A 46 -30.02 8.35 2.33
CA CYS A 46 -29.59 9.38 1.39
C CYS A 46 -30.36 10.70 1.60
N PRO A 47 -29.77 11.87 1.27
CA PRO A 47 -28.42 12.05 0.72
C PRO A 47 -27.31 12.19 1.77
N SER A 48 -27.67 12.22 3.07
CA SER A 48 -26.79 12.66 4.14
C SER A 48 -25.77 11.61 4.59
N GLY A 49 -26.06 10.31 4.46
CA GLY A 49 -25.24 9.25 5.06
C GLY A 49 -25.10 7.96 4.25
N CYS A 50 -25.83 7.79 3.16
CA CYS A 50 -25.76 6.56 2.38
C CYS A 50 -24.40 6.33 1.70
N TRP A 51 -24.02 5.05 1.56
CA TRP A 51 -22.75 4.66 0.95
C TRP A 51 -22.58 5.20 -0.48
N GLU A 52 -23.65 5.22 -1.27
CA GLU A 52 -23.65 5.72 -2.64
C GLU A 52 -23.09 7.15 -2.79
N GLN A 53 -23.29 7.99 -1.77
CA GLN A 53 -22.71 9.34 -1.71
C GLN A 53 -21.33 9.34 -1.06
N ARG A 54 -21.12 8.51 -0.02
CA ARG A 54 -19.86 8.46 0.73
C ARG A 54 -18.70 7.89 -0.09
N LYS A 55 -18.93 6.91 -0.97
CA LYS A 55 -17.87 6.24 -1.74
C LYS A 55 -17.01 7.21 -2.56
N TRP A 56 -17.62 8.25 -3.12
CA TRP A 56 -16.89 9.27 -3.87
C TRP A 56 -16.07 10.21 -2.98
N ARG A 57 -16.54 10.52 -1.77
CA ARG A 57 -15.75 11.26 -0.77
C ARG A 57 -14.60 10.41 -0.23
N THR A 58 -14.82 9.12 -0.03
CA THR A 58 -13.78 8.14 0.31
C THR A 58 -12.69 8.14 -0.77
N LYS A 59 -13.07 8.06 -2.05
CA LYS A 59 -12.11 8.14 -3.17
C LYS A 59 -11.28 9.42 -3.13
N GLN A 60 -11.91 10.59 -2.98
CA GLN A 60 -11.20 11.87 -2.87
C GLN A 60 -10.20 11.88 -1.70
N LEU A 61 -10.55 11.27 -0.57
CA LEU A 61 -9.67 11.18 0.60
C LEU A 61 -8.46 10.28 0.30
N VAL A 62 -8.68 9.11 -0.27
CA VAL A 62 -7.59 8.19 -0.67
C VAL A 62 -6.67 8.84 -1.71
N GLU A 63 -7.23 9.52 -2.71
CA GLU A 63 -6.46 10.24 -3.74
C GLU A 63 -5.66 11.41 -3.16
N LYS A 64 -6.22 12.12 -2.17
CA LYS A 64 -5.53 13.25 -1.53
C LYS A 64 -4.32 12.81 -0.70
N TYR A 65 -4.48 11.76 0.11
CA TYR A 65 -3.43 11.34 1.04
C TYR A 65 -2.45 10.33 0.43
N GLN A 66 -2.85 9.65 -0.65
CA GLN A 66 -2.05 8.65 -1.36
C GLN A 66 -1.47 7.58 -0.40
N PRO A 67 -2.29 6.90 0.42
CA PRO A 67 -1.80 5.82 1.27
C PRO A 67 -1.31 4.65 0.41
N ASP A 68 -0.35 3.91 0.95
CA ASP A 68 0.15 2.66 0.36
C ASP A 68 -0.57 1.45 0.93
N LEU A 69 -0.92 1.54 2.23
CA LEU A 69 -1.69 0.55 2.97
C LEU A 69 -2.88 1.22 3.64
N ILE A 70 -4.05 0.58 3.60
CA ILE A 70 -5.27 1.05 4.28
C ILE A 70 -5.88 -0.11 5.08
N GLY A 71 -5.89 0.00 6.40
CA GLY A 71 -6.70 -0.86 7.26
C GLY A 71 -8.13 -0.32 7.34
N THR A 72 -9.10 -1.10 6.92
CA THR A 72 -10.53 -0.73 6.97
C THR A 72 -11.26 -1.49 8.06
N GLN A 73 -12.32 -0.87 8.60
CA GLN A 73 -13.28 -1.52 9.48
C GLN A 73 -14.70 -1.35 8.91
N GLU A 74 -15.61 -2.24 9.29
CA GLU A 74 -17.00 -2.29 8.82
C GLU A 74 -17.13 -2.41 7.29
N GLY A 75 -16.15 -3.03 6.62
CA GLY A 75 -16.14 -3.12 5.17
C GLY A 75 -17.16 -4.14 4.66
N ALA A 76 -18.29 -3.65 4.16
CA ALA A 76 -19.30 -4.48 3.50
C ALA A 76 -18.89 -4.87 2.06
N PRO A 77 -19.50 -5.90 1.44
CA PRO A 77 -19.02 -6.47 0.19
C PRO A 77 -18.90 -5.48 -0.98
N ASP A 78 -19.91 -4.63 -1.16
CA ASP A 78 -19.93 -3.57 -2.18
C ASP A 78 -18.86 -2.49 -1.93
N GLN A 79 -18.57 -2.21 -0.66
CA GLN A 79 -17.54 -1.26 -0.28
C GLN A 79 -16.15 -1.81 -0.58
N ILE A 80 -15.93 -3.10 -0.33
CA ILE A 80 -14.64 -3.72 -0.64
C ILE A 80 -14.43 -3.80 -2.15
N GLN A 81 -15.47 -4.18 -2.90
CA GLN A 81 -15.45 -4.17 -4.36
C GLN A 81 -15.10 -2.78 -4.90
N PHE A 82 -15.63 -1.71 -4.29
CA PHE A 82 -15.28 -0.34 -4.67
C PHE A 82 -13.79 -0.03 -4.51
N PHE A 83 -13.16 -0.45 -3.41
CA PHE A 83 -11.71 -0.25 -3.23
C PHE A 83 -10.89 -1.02 -4.27
N GLN A 84 -11.32 -2.22 -4.63
CA GLN A 84 -10.64 -3.05 -5.64
C GLN A 84 -10.79 -2.46 -7.05
N ASP A 85 -12.02 -2.11 -7.45
CA ASP A 85 -12.31 -1.69 -8.82
C ASP A 85 -12.00 -0.22 -9.09
N GLN A 86 -12.31 0.66 -8.13
CA GLN A 86 -12.25 2.11 -8.35
C GLN A 86 -10.97 2.75 -7.82
N LEU A 87 -10.34 2.11 -6.83
CA LEU A 87 -9.10 2.59 -6.21
C LEU A 87 -7.89 1.69 -6.53
N LEU A 88 -8.12 0.54 -7.19
CA LEU A 88 -7.09 -0.38 -7.67
C LEU A 88 -6.18 -0.93 -6.56
N PHE A 89 -6.74 -1.15 -5.37
CA PHE A 89 -6.04 -1.83 -4.28
C PHE A 89 -6.31 -3.32 -4.30
N ALA A 90 -5.27 -4.13 -4.05
CA ALA A 90 -5.46 -5.50 -3.61
C ALA A 90 -5.82 -5.51 -2.11
N SER A 91 -6.40 -6.60 -1.62
CA SER A 91 -6.87 -6.69 -0.23
C SER A 91 -6.69 -8.07 0.37
N THR A 92 -6.50 -8.12 1.69
CA THR A 92 -6.65 -9.32 2.52
C THR A 92 -7.56 -9.06 3.71
N GLY A 93 -7.97 -10.12 4.41
CA GLY A 93 -8.85 -10.10 5.58
C GLY A 93 -10.11 -10.93 5.35
N ASP A 94 -10.32 -11.90 6.23
CA ASP A 94 -11.46 -12.82 6.17
C ASP A 94 -12.67 -12.22 6.89
N CYS A 95 -13.87 -12.66 6.48
CA CYS A 95 -15.11 -12.27 7.15
C CYS A 95 -15.39 -13.17 8.34
N ALA A 96 -16.12 -12.65 9.33
CA ALA A 96 -16.70 -13.49 10.37
C ALA A 96 -17.86 -14.31 9.77
N GLY A 97 -17.53 -15.48 9.20
CA GLY A 97 -18.49 -16.29 8.46
C GLY A 97 -18.51 -15.97 6.95
N ASP A 98 -19.69 -15.96 6.34
CA ASP A 98 -19.84 -15.77 4.89
C ASP A 98 -19.61 -14.31 4.49
N CYS A 99 -18.64 -14.09 3.60
CA CYS A 99 -18.31 -12.76 3.08
C CYS A 99 -19.38 -12.11 2.20
N GLN A 100 -20.38 -12.85 1.73
CA GLN A 100 -21.45 -12.25 0.91
C GLN A 100 -22.38 -11.35 1.74
N TRP A 101 -22.47 -11.59 3.05
CA TRP A 101 -23.48 -10.96 3.91
C TRP A 101 -22.90 -10.27 5.14
N ASN A 102 -21.59 -10.34 5.34
CA ASN A 102 -20.93 -9.82 6.53
C ASN A 102 -19.89 -8.75 6.21
N GLU A 103 -19.63 -7.94 7.21
CA GLU A 103 -18.52 -6.99 7.22
C GLU A 103 -17.19 -7.70 7.40
N ARG A 104 -16.12 -7.06 6.94
CA ARG A 104 -14.75 -7.46 7.23
C ARG A 104 -13.86 -6.29 7.57
N ASN A 105 -12.81 -6.61 8.32
CA ASN A 105 -11.70 -5.72 8.58
C ASN A 105 -10.58 -6.04 7.58
N SER A 106 -10.56 -5.34 6.46
CA SER A 106 -9.59 -5.61 5.38
C SER A 106 -8.36 -4.73 5.47
N ILE A 107 -7.22 -5.30 5.11
CA ILE A 107 -6.01 -4.54 4.80
C ILE A 107 -5.90 -4.44 3.28
N PHE A 108 -5.98 -3.22 2.77
CA PHE A 108 -5.74 -2.89 1.37
C PHE A 108 -4.29 -2.48 1.15
N TYR A 109 -3.72 -2.88 0.01
CA TYR A 109 -2.35 -2.55 -0.38
C TYR A 109 -2.24 -2.31 -1.89
N LYS A 110 -1.31 -1.43 -2.27
CA LYS A 110 -0.96 -1.16 -3.67
C LYS A 110 -0.14 -2.33 -4.26
N ALA A 111 -0.75 -3.13 -5.14
CA ALA A 111 -0.15 -4.35 -5.68
C ALA A 111 1.02 -4.09 -6.66
N ASP A 112 1.17 -2.86 -7.17
CA ASP A 112 2.33 -2.42 -7.94
C ASP A 112 3.56 -2.11 -7.05
N ARG A 113 3.36 -2.00 -5.72
CA ARG A 113 4.40 -1.69 -4.74
C ARG A 113 4.69 -2.82 -3.75
N TRP A 114 3.71 -3.67 -3.47
CA TRP A 114 3.79 -4.65 -2.38
C TRP A 114 3.30 -6.02 -2.84
N GLU A 115 4.02 -7.04 -2.38
CA GLU A 115 3.67 -8.45 -2.53
C GLU A 115 3.13 -9.00 -1.19
N LEU A 116 2.03 -9.76 -1.25
CA LEU A 116 1.50 -10.44 -0.07
C LEU A 116 2.22 -11.77 0.11
N LEU A 117 3.13 -11.83 1.08
CA LEU A 117 3.89 -13.05 1.38
C LEU A 117 3.09 -14.05 2.23
N GLU A 118 2.37 -13.55 3.25
CA GLU A 118 1.58 -14.37 4.16
C GLU A 118 0.42 -13.54 4.76
N THR A 119 -0.69 -14.18 5.10
CA THR A 119 -1.82 -13.55 5.76
C THR A 119 -2.57 -14.53 6.66
N SER A 120 -3.13 -14.02 7.76
CA SER A 120 -4.08 -14.76 8.60
C SER A 120 -5.10 -13.82 9.22
N THR A 121 -6.27 -14.35 9.54
CA THR A 121 -7.33 -13.67 10.31
C THR A 121 -7.66 -14.53 11.52
N PHE A 122 -7.83 -13.91 12.69
CA PHE A 122 -8.25 -14.61 13.91
C PHE A 122 -9.40 -13.88 14.60
N ALA A 123 -10.30 -14.66 15.21
CA ALA A 123 -11.42 -14.13 15.97
C ALA A 123 -10.97 -13.70 17.37
N LEU A 124 -11.43 -12.53 17.81
CA LEU A 124 -11.26 -12.08 19.19
C LEU A 124 -12.32 -12.74 20.07
N VAL A 125 -12.05 -13.96 20.51
CA VAL A 125 -12.92 -14.71 21.42
C VAL A 125 -12.51 -14.46 22.88
N LEU A 126 -13.49 -14.14 23.74
CA LEU A 126 -13.28 -14.10 25.19
C LEU A 126 -13.57 -15.49 25.76
N PHE A 127 -12.53 -16.20 26.21
CA PHE A 127 -12.71 -17.38 27.05
C PHE A 127 -12.95 -16.92 28.48
N ILE A 128 -14.22 -16.93 28.91
CA ILE A 128 -14.55 -16.80 30.33
C ILE A 128 -14.47 -18.21 30.92
N SER A 129 -13.36 -18.51 31.59
CA SER A 129 -13.18 -19.71 32.41
C SER A 129 -13.78 -19.52 33.80
#